data_AF-A0A7S3MXD1-F1
#
_entry.id   AF-A0A7S3MXD1-F1
#
_cell.length_a   1.000
_cell.length_b   1.000
_cell.length_c   1.000
_cell.angle_alpha   90.00
_cell.angle_beta   90.00
_cell.angle_gamma   90.00
#
_symmetry.space_group_name_H-M   'P 1'
#
loop_
_entity.id
_entity.type
_entity.pdbx_description
1 polymer ?
#
loop_
_entity_poly.entity_id
_entity_poly.type
_entity_poly.pdbx_seq_one_letter_code
_entity_poly.pdbx_strand_id
1 'polypeptide(L)'
;AMPAGVLYGTRTKYIHSVGATGKVVFRRYQSKAQYSGIFEGADHGFIRLSTASKSSNSQAMAPGMGLKFLRNGVDSANLVAMYSLNGQPGEWNYFAHDFSNHIGFPGKSLAFETLGRKFATATDMIFTVGLSNWGQFDQAGNYIANPSFPWKLRFAPHPDVQNSMPSTQAPNQGDGFSH
;
A
#
# COMPACT_ATOMS: atom_id res chain seq x y z
N ALA A 1 19.55 28.79 10.10
CA ALA A 1 19.62 28.49 8.66
C ALA A 1 20.08 27.05 8.50
N MET A 2 19.33 26.23 7.75
CA MET A 2 19.69 24.83 7.49
C MET A 2 20.77 24.78 6.40
N PRO A 3 21.71 23.82 6.43
CA PRO A 3 22.76 23.73 5.42
C PRO A 3 22.16 23.44 4.05
N ALA A 4 22.63 24.19 3.04
CA ALA A 4 22.33 23.91 1.64
C ALA A 4 22.98 22.59 1.22
N GLY A 5 22.19 21.62 0.74
CA GLY A 5 22.77 20.40 0.17
C GLY A 5 21.90 19.15 0.10
N VAL A 6 20.67 19.13 0.62
CA VAL A 6 19.79 17.94 0.54
C VAL A 6 18.36 18.31 0.12
N LEU A 7 18.24 19.19 -0.87
CA LEU A 7 16.95 19.45 -1.54
C LEU A 7 16.97 18.72 -2.88
N TYR A 8 16.05 17.75 -3.05
CA TYR A 8 15.78 16.98 -4.26
C TYR A 8 16.73 15.81 -4.58
N GLY A 9 16.81 14.84 -3.67
CA GLY A 9 17.07 13.46 -4.09
C GLY A 9 15.88 12.94 -4.90
N THR A 10 15.95 12.98 -6.23
CA THR A 10 14.97 12.30 -7.09
C THR A 10 15.12 10.80 -6.85
N ARG A 11 14.36 10.24 -5.90
CA ARG A 11 14.30 8.79 -5.70
C ARG A 11 13.60 8.16 -6.89
N THR A 12 14.37 7.67 -7.85
CA THR A 12 13.85 6.84 -8.95
C THR A 12 13.15 5.62 -8.35
N LYS A 13 11.86 5.47 -8.65
CA LYS A 13 11.06 4.31 -8.23
C LYS A 13 11.32 3.17 -9.22
N TYR A 14 12.21 2.26 -8.86
CA TYR A 14 12.47 1.04 -9.64
C TYR A 14 11.30 0.05 -9.64
N ILE A 15 10.42 0.16 -8.65
CA ILE A 15 9.15 -0.56 -8.53
C ILE A 15 8.04 0.44 -8.18
N HIS A 16 6.81 0.20 -8.60
CA HIS A 16 5.71 1.16 -8.48
C HIS A 16 5.91 2.46 -9.27
N SER A 17 6.44 2.39 -10.49
CA SER A 17 6.65 3.56 -11.36
C SER A 17 5.34 4.19 -11.85
N VAL A 18 4.28 3.40 -12.02
CA VAL A 18 2.93 3.85 -12.41
C VAL A 18 1.98 3.77 -11.21
N GLY A 19 1.16 4.80 -11.03
CA GLY A 19 0.11 4.81 -10.01
C GLY A 19 -0.60 6.16 -9.86
N ALA A 20 -1.75 6.14 -9.21
CA ALA A 20 -2.56 7.31 -8.92
C ALA A 20 -2.59 7.59 -7.40
N THR A 21 -2.75 8.86 -7.03
CA THR A 21 -2.88 9.30 -5.63
C THR A 21 -4.19 10.06 -5.45
N GLY A 22 -4.85 9.83 -4.32
CA GLY A 22 -6.10 10.48 -3.96
C GLY A 22 -6.17 10.81 -2.46
N LYS A 23 -7.14 11.64 -2.09
CA LYS A 23 -7.48 11.90 -0.68
C LYS A 23 -8.39 10.79 -0.17
N VAL A 24 -8.23 10.42 1.10
CA VAL A 24 -9.05 9.41 1.77
C VAL A 24 -9.39 9.80 3.19
N VAL A 25 -10.44 9.17 3.69
CA VAL A 25 -10.94 9.29 5.05
C VAL A 25 -11.07 7.87 5.62
N PHE A 26 -10.67 7.67 6.87
CA PHE A 26 -10.90 6.43 7.60
C PHE A 26 -12.13 6.60 8.49
N ARG A 27 -13.19 5.83 8.22
CA ARG A 27 -14.41 5.80 9.02
C ARG A 27 -14.51 4.47 9.74
N ARG A 28 -14.49 4.51 11.08
CA ARG A 28 -14.72 3.32 11.89
C ARG A 28 -16.18 2.89 11.78
N TYR A 29 -16.40 1.59 11.59
CA TYR A 29 -17.72 1.02 11.73
C TYR A 29 -18.13 1.01 13.22
N GLN A 30 -19.11 1.82 13.59
CA GLN A 30 -19.35 2.21 14.99
C GLN A 30 -19.67 1.03 15.92
N SER A 31 -20.34 -0.03 15.43
CA SER A 31 -20.67 -1.21 16.24
C SER A 31 -19.50 -2.17 16.48
N LYS A 32 -18.28 -1.81 16.03
CA LYS A 32 -17.04 -2.61 16.17
C LYS A 32 -15.90 -1.78 16.77
N ALA A 33 -16.21 -0.88 17.70
CA ALA A 33 -15.21 -0.08 18.43
C ALA A 33 -14.33 -0.98 19.32
N GLN A 34 -13.22 -1.49 18.77
CA GLN A 34 -12.31 -2.43 19.46
C GLN A 34 -10.85 -1.99 19.46
N TYR A 35 -10.47 -1.07 18.57
CA TYR A 35 -9.09 -0.64 18.36
C TYR A 35 -8.95 0.87 18.58
N SER A 36 -7.76 1.27 19.00
CA SER A 36 -7.44 2.63 19.44
C SER A 36 -6.70 3.45 18.38
N GLY A 37 -6.50 4.74 18.62
CA GLY A 37 -5.67 5.60 17.79
C GLY A 37 -6.32 5.88 16.44
N ILE A 38 -5.59 5.76 15.33
CA ILE A 38 -6.14 6.02 13.98
C ILE A 38 -7.29 5.05 13.62
N PHE A 39 -7.38 3.90 14.27
CA PHE A 39 -8.51 2.99 14.08
C PHE A 39 -9.85 3.56 14.57
N GLU A 40 -9.83 4.63 15.36
CA GLU A 40 -11.02 5.34 15.81
C GLU A 40 -11.61 6.23 14.71
N GLY A 41 -10.77 6.69 13.78
CA GLY A 41 -11.15 7.55 12.66
C GLY A 41 -9.99 8.46 12.24
N ALA A 42 -10.00 8.84 10.96
CA ALA A 42 -9.06 9.84 10.42
C ALA A 42 -9.73 10.64 9.30
N ASP A 43 -9.81 11.96 9.48
CA ASP A 43 -10.45 12.86 8.51
C ASP A 43 -9.55 13.23 7.32
N HIS A 44 -8.24 13.05 7.46
CA HIS A 44 -7.26 13.47 6.48
C HIS A 44 -6.24 12.37 6.20
N GLY A 45 -6.23 11.90 4.96
CA GLY A 45 -5.22 10.95 4.50
C GLY A 45 -5.02 10.96 3.00
N PHE A 46 -3.99 10.25 2.59
CA PHE A 46 -3.63 10.01 1.20
C PHE A 46 -3.58 8.50 0.94
N ILE A 47 -4.12 8.11 -0.21
CA ILE A 47 -3.96 6.77 -0.77
C ILE A 47 -3.12 6.88 -2.03
N ARG A 48 -2.25 5.90 -2.25
CA ARG A 48 -1.58 5.70 -3.53
C ARG A 48 -1.83 4.28 -4.00
N LEU A 49 -2.51 4.15 -5.14
CA LEU A 49 -2.72 2.89 -5.84
C LEU A 49 -1.70 2.79 -6.96
N SER A 50 -0.97 1.67 -7.05
CA SER A 50 0.15 1.53 -7.98
C SER A 50 0.47 0.06 -8.28
N THR A 51 1.14 -0.18 -9.40
CA THR A 51 1.57 -1.53 -9.78
C THR A 51 3.08 -1.68 -9.55
N ALA A 52 3.52 -2.65 -8.75
CA ALA A 52 4.93 -2.83 -8.39
C ALA A 52 5.81 -3.05 -9.64
N SER A 53 5.30 -3.76 -10.62
CA SER A 53 5.86 -3.95 -11.96
C SER A 53 5.10 -3.11 -13.00
N LYS A 54 5.80 -2.67 -14.06
CA LYS A 54 5.11 -2.24 -15.30
C LYS A 54 4.53 -3.50 -15.92
N SER A 55 3.21 -3.54 -16.09
CA SER A 55 2.58 -4.72 -16.67
C SER A 55 3.01 -4.90 -18.12
N SER A 56 3.39 -6.12 -18.48
CA SER A 56 3.79 -6.52 -19.83
C SER A 56 3.34 -7.96 -20.08
N ASN A 57 3.42 -8.42 -21.33
CA ASN A 57 3.06 -9.80 -21.70
C ASN A 57 3.85 -10.86 -20.93
N SER A 58 5.01 -10.51 -20.35
CA SER A 58 5.87 -11.42 -19.58
C SER A 58 5.83 -11.19 -18.07
N GLN A 59 5.11 -10.17 -17.59
CA GLN A 59 5.08 -9.83 -16.16
C GLN A 59 3.67 -9.52 -15.67
N ALA A 60 3.21 -10.33 -14.72
CA ALA A 60 1.95 -10.15 -14.04
C ALA A 60 1.86 -8.76 -13.40
N MET A 61 0.68 -8.14 -13.47
CA MET A 61 0.39 -6.93 -12.71
C MET A 61 0.50 -7.25 -11.22
N ALA A 62 1.20 -6.41 -10.46
CA ALA A 62 1.36 -6.57 -9.02
C ALA A 62 0.78 -5.35 -8.29
N PRO A 63 -0.54 -5.31 -8.06
CA PRO A 63 -1.18 -4.14 -7.48
C PRO A 63 -0.80 -3.97 -6.00
N GLY A 64 -0.66 -2.72 -5.58
CA GLY A 64 -0.29 -2.35 -4.23
C GLY A 64 -0.79 -0.97 -3.83
N MET A 65 -1.20 -0.87 -2.58
CA MET A 65 -1.78 0.31 -1.97
C MET A 65 -0.87 0.85 -0.86
N GLY A 66 -0.51 2.11 -0.95
CA GLY A 66 0.08 2.88 0.15
C GLY A 66 -0.99 3.75 0.80
N LEU A 67 -1.06 3.74 2.14
CA LEU A 67 -1.94 4.59 2.93
C LEU A 67 -1.12 5.46 3.88
N LYS A 68 -1.56 6.70 4.03
CA LYS A 68 -1.02 7.66 5.00
C LYS A 68 -2.17 8.44 5.62
N PHE A 69 -2.37 8.32 6.93
CA PHE A 69 -3.29 9.16 7.67
C PHE A 69 -2.51 10.21 8.47
N LEU A 70 -2.91 11.47 8.33
CA LEU A 70 -2.26 12.59 8.99
C LEU A 70 -2.65 12.62 10.47
N ARG A 71 -1.69 13.03 11.31
CA ARG A 71 -1.87 13.21 12.75
C ARG A 71 -1.27 14.55 13.15
N ASN A 72 -1.86 15.21 14.14
CA ASN A 72 -1.33 16.49 14.61
C ASN A 72 -0.06 16.28 15.43
N GLY A 73 1.00 17.06 15.16
CA GLY A 73 2.20 17.12 15.98
C GLY A 73 3.06 15.84 16.04
N VAL A 74 2.66 14.76 15.34
CA VAL A 74 3.37 13.48 15.28
C VAL A 74 3.39 12.95 13.85
N ASP A 75 4.27 11.98 13.58
CA ASP A 75 4.40 11.37 12.26
C ASP A 75 3.07 10.80 11.74
N SER A 76 2.87 10.73 10.42
CA SER A 76 1.68 10.12 9.83
C SER A 76 1.60 8.61 10.12
N ALA A 77 0.39 8.08 10.28
CA ALA A 77 0.15 6.64 10.33
C ALA A 77 0.25 6.06 8.91
N ASN A 78 1.30 5.28 8.66
CA ASN A 78 1.64 4.80 7.32
C ASN A 78 1.40 3.29 7.19
N LEU A 79 0.98 2.83 6.02
CA LEU A 79 0.79 1.41 5.71
C LEU A 79 1.06 1.14 4.24
N VAL A 80 1.54 -0.06 3.95
CA VAL A 80 1.54 -0.64 2.60
C VAL A 80 0.74 -1.94 2.67
N ALA A 81 -0.10 -2.17 1.66
CA ALA A 81 -0.89 -3.38 1.52
C ALA A 81 -0.86 -3.85 0.06
N MET A 82 -0.86 -5.15 -0.16
CA MET A 82 -0.81 -5.77 -1.49
C MET A 82 -1.68 -7.03 -1.52
N TYR A 83 -2.00 -7.51 -2.71
CA TYR A 83 -2.51 -8.87 -2.90
C TYR A 83 -1.38 -9.90 -2.76
N SER A 84 -0.33 -9.76 -3.58
CA SER A 84 0.79 -10.71 -3.65
C SER A 84 2.04 -10.05 -4.24
N LEU A 85 3.21 -10.48 -3.79
CA LEU A 85 4.49 -10.12 -4.42
C LEU A 85 4.71 -10.81 -5.77
N ASN A 86 4.04 -11.94 -6.02
CA ASN A 86 4.03 -12.61 -7.33
C ASN A 86 3.12 -11.92 -8.34
N GLY A 87 2.37 -10.90 -7.90
CA GLY A 87 1.31 -10.29 -8.69
C GLY A 87 0.12 -11.24 -8.89
N GLN A 88 -0.65 -10.96 -9.94
CA GLN A 88 -1.87 -11.67 -10.32
C GLN A 88 -1.80 -12.09 -11.81
N PRO A 89 -1.24 -13.28 -12.12
CA PRO A 89 -1.04 -13.73 -13.49
C PRO A 89 -2.36 -13.84 -14.28
N GLY A 90 -2.39 -13.26 -15.48
CA GLY A 90 -3.58 -13.29 -16.35
C GLY A 90 -4.73 -12.38 -15.92
N GLU A 91 -4.59 -11.68 -14.78
CA GLU A 91 -5.64 -10.85 -14.18
C GLU A 91 -5.22 -9.38 -14.22
N TRP A 92 -5.95 -8.58 -15.00
CA TRP A 92 -5.67 -7.16 -15.29
C TRP A 92 -6.57 -6.19 -14.53
N ASN A 93 -7.57 -6.68 -13.81
CA ASN A 93 -8.40 -5.88 -12.95
C ASN A 93 -7.67 -5.60 -11.64
N TYR A 94 -7.34 -4.33 -11.41
CA TYR A 94 -6.61 -3.87 -10.23
C TYR A 94 -7.35 -4.18 -8.91
N PHE A 95 -8.68 -4.25 -8.97
CA PHE A 95 -9.57 -4.49 -7.84
C PHE A 95 -10.12 -5.92 -7.82
N ALA A 96 -9.47 -6.87 -8.50
CA ALA A 96 -9.89 -8.27 -8.51
C ALA A 96 -9.74 -8.98 -7.15
N HIS A 97 -8.80 -8.53 -6.32
CA HIS A 97 -8.43 -9.19 -5.08
C HIS A 97 -8.35 -8.21 -3.91
N ASP A 98 -8.57 -8.77 -2.72
CA ASP A 98 -8.37 -8.03 -1.47
C ASP A 98 -6.88 -7.76 -1.25
N PHE A 99 -6.58 -6.59 -0.69
CA PHE A 99 -5.23 -6.27 -0.24
C PHE A 99 -5.08 -6.54 1.25
N SER A 100 -3.86 -6.85 1.67
CA SER A 100 -3.53 -7.07 3.06
C SER A 100 -2.17 -6.47 3.38
N ASN A 101 -2.00 -5.98 4.60
CA ASN A 101 -0.69 -5.58 5.12
C ASN A 101 0.18 -6.80 5.48
N HIS A 102 -0.41 -7.99 5.51
CA HIS A 102 0.25 -9.29 5.68
C HIS A 102 0.00 -10.12 4.43
N ILE A 103 1.05 -10.46 3.69
CA ILE A 103 0.94 -11.25 2.45
C ILE A 103 1.69 -12.59 2.58
N GLY A 104 1.30 -13.56 1.76
CA GLY A 104 1.93 -14.86 1.73
C GLY A 104 3.38 -14.82 1.23
N PHE A 105 4.17 -15.82 1.62
CA PHE A 105 5.52 -16.02 1.08
C PHE A 105 5.44 -16.23 -0.44
N PRO A 106 6.17 -15.44 -1.25
CA PRO A 106 6.07 -15.53 -2.71
C PRO A 106 6.79 -16.75 -3.31
N GLY A 107 7.48 -17.57 -2.51
CA GLY A 107 8.37 -18.63 -3.00
C GLY A 107 9.81 -18.15 -3.15
N LYS A 108 10.71 -19.08 -3.49
CA LYS A 108 12.14 -18.77 -3.68
C LYS A 108 12.39 -18.32 -5.11
N SER A 109 12.93 -17.11 -5.27
CA SER A 109 13.51 -16.64 -6.54
C SER A 109 14.68 -15.70 -6.25
N LEU A 110 15.67 -15.63 -7.14
CA LEU A 110 16.81 -14.71 -7.03
C LEU A 110 16.38 -13.24 -6.85
N ALA A 111 15.28 -12.85 -7.52
CA ALA A 111 14.71 -11.51 -7.40
C ALA A 111 14.09 -11.27 -6.00
N PHE A 112 13.35 -12.24 -5.46
CA PHE A 112 12.78 -12.15 -4.11
C PHE A 112 13.80 -12.29 -3.00
N GLU A 113 14.89 -13.02 -3.21
CA GLU A 113 16.01 -13.06 -2.26
C GLU A 113 16.73 -11.72 -2.18
N THR A 114 16.87 -11.01 -3.29
CA THR A 114 17.47 -9.67 -3.32
C THR A 114 16.54 -8.64 -2.69
N LEU A 115 15.26 -8.66 -3.05
CA LEU A 115 14.24 -7.77 -2.47
C LEU A 115 14.05 -8.05 -0.97
N GLY A 116 14.01 -9.33 -0.59
CA GLY A 116 13.93 -9.79 0.79
C GLY A 116 15.12 -9.33 1.62
N ARG A 117 16.35 -9.42 1.10
CA ARG A 117 17.54 -8.84 1.75
C ARG A 117 17.41 -7.33 1.98
N LYS A 118 16.82 -6.59 1.03
CA LYS A 118 16.58 -5.15 1.21
C LYS A 118 15.49 -4.86 2.25
N PHE A 119 14.44 -5.66 2.32
CA PHE A 119 13.40 -5.50 3.34
C PHE A 119 13.87 -5.94 4.73
N ALA A 120 14.74 -6.95 4.80
CA ALA A 120 15.33 -7.47 6.04
C ALA A 120 16.15 -6.41 6.79
N THR A 121 16.64 -5.35 6.12
CA THR A 121 17.31 -4.24 6.82
C THR A 121 16.37 -3.42 7.71
N ALA A 122 15.04 -3.58 7.56
CA ALA A 122 14.04 -2.88 8.34
C ALA A 122 13.27 -3.81 9.30
N THR A 123 13.08 -5.08 8.94
CA THR A 123 12.37 -6.06 9.77
C THR A 123 12.64 -7.49 9.31
N ASP A 124 12.67 -8.45 10.25
CA ASP A 124 12.73 -9.89 9.92
C ASP A 124 11.41 -10.42 9.33
N MET A 125 10.30 -9.68 9.50
CA MET A 125 8.99 -10.03 8.97
C MET A 125 8.71 -9.31 7.64
N ILE A 126 9.55 -9.58 6.63
CA ILE A 126 9.56 -8.84 5.35
C ILE A 126 8.25 -8.87 4.54
N PHE A 127 7.27 -9.69 4.93
CA PHE A 127 5.95 -9.81 4.29
C PHE A 127 4.80 -9.26 5.13
N THR A 128 5.12 -8.64 6.27
CA THR A 128 4.13 -8.05 7.17
C THR A 128 4.49 -6.61 7.53
N VAL A 129 3.47 -5.78 7.68
CA VAL A 129 3.60 -4.43 8.25
C VAL A 129 2.87 -4.40 9.58
N GLY A 130 3.58 -4.05 10.65
CA GLY A 130 3.01 -3.92 11.99
C GLY A 130 2.01 -2.76 12.10
N LEU A 131 1.02 -2.91 12.97
CA LEU A 131 -0.09 -1.96 13.15
C LEU A 131 -0.08 -1.25 14.50
N SER A 132 0.90 -1.54 15.37
CA SER A 132 1.02 -0.92 16.69
C SER A 132 1.09 0.60 16.61
N ASN A 133 1.84 1.15 15.64
CA ASN A 133 1.95 2.60 15.45
C ASN A 133 0.59 3.27 15.12
N TRP A 134 -0.31 2.57 14.42
CA TRP A 134 -1.65 3.09 14.16
C TRP A 134 -2.50 3.11 15.44
N GLY A 135 -2.28 2.15 16.34
CA GLY A 135 -2.96 2.08 17.64
C GLY A 135 -2.47 3.08 18.69
N GLN A 136 -1.22 3.56 18.56
CA GLN A 136 -0.52 4.38 19.57
C GLN A 136 -0.89 5.86 19.56
N PHE A 137 -1.35 6.40 18.43
CA PHE A 137 -1.73 7.81 18.35
C PHE A 137 -3.00 7.97 17.53
N ASP A 138 -3.92 8.79 18.03
CA ASP A 138 -5.12 9.20 17.29
C ASP A 138 -4.82 10.31 16.27
N GLN A 139 -5.85 10.77 15.54
CA GLN A 139 -5.68 11.84 14.55
C GLN A 139 -5.26 13.19 15.17
N ALA A 140 -5.58 13.42 16.44
CA ALA A 140 -5.17 14.62 17.17
C ALA A 140 -3.74 14.50 17.73
N GLY A 141 -3.06 13.37 17.52
CA GLY A 141 -1.72 13.12 18.02
C GLY A 141 -1.66 12.74 19.49
N ASN A 142 -2.80 12.42 20.11
CA ASN A 142 -2.82 11.99 21.50
C ASN A 142 -2.21 10.59 21.62
N TYR A 143 -1.26 10.44 22.53
CA TYR A 143 -0.61 9.15 22.78
C TYR A 143 -1.49 8.23 23.63
N ILE A 144 -1.51 6.94 23.27
CA ILE A 144 -2.26 5.89 23.94
C ILE A 144 -1.28 4.87 24.50
N ALA A 145 -1.13 4.87 25.83
CA ALA A 145 -0.11 4.07 26.53
C ALA A 145 -0.29 2.55 26.35
N ASN A 146 -1.54 2.08 26.32
CA ASN A 146 -1.88 0.67 26.11
C ASN A 146 -2.71 0.53 24.83
N PRO A 147 -2.08 0.59 23.64
CA PRO A 147 -2.80 0.62 22.38
C PRO A 147 -3.44 -0.74 22.07
N SER A 148 -4.66 -0.71 21.53
CA SER A 148 -5.35 -1.88 20.98
C SER A 148 -5.33 -1.80 19.46
N PHE A 149 -4.85 -2.84 18.79
CA PHE A 149 -4.73 -2.90 17.33
C PHE A 149 -4.93 -4.33 16.81
N PRO A 150 -5.41 -4.50 15.57
CA PRO A 150 -5.61 -5.83 15.00
C PRO A 150 -4.27 -6.46 14.60
N TRP A 151 -4.28 -7.79 14.47
CA TRP A 151 -3.14 -8.52 13.90
C TRP A 151 -2.88 -8.14 12.44
N LYS A 152 -3.95 -8.03 11.63
CA LYS A 152 -3.88 -7.67 10.21
C LYS A 152 -5.11 -6.87 9.77
N LEU A 153 -4.96 -6.12 8.68
CA LEU A 153 -6.03 -5.46 7.94
C LEU A 153 -6.21 -6.15 6.59
N ARG A 154 -7.47 -6.34 6.22
CA ARG A 154 -7.91 -6.79 4.91
C ARG A 154 -8.72 -5.67 4.28
N PHE A 155 -8.33 -5.26 3.08
CA PHE A 155 -8.98 -4.22 2.31
C PHE A 155 -9.71 -4.87 1.14
N ALA A 156 -11.02 -5.01 1.28
CA ALA A 156 -11.89 -5.47 0.22
C ALA A 156 -12.31 -4.29 -0.68
N PRO A 157 -12.18 -4.40 -2.01
CA PRO A 157 -12.72 -3.40 -2.92
C PRO A 157 -14.23 -3.22 -2.75
N HIS A 158 -14.72 -2.00 -2.94
CA HIS A 158 -16.16 -1.75 -2.95
C HIS A 158 -16.79 -2.41 -4.20
N PRO A 159 -18.02 -2.97 -4.11
CA PRO A 159 -18.68 -3.61 -5.25
C PRO A 159 -18.71 -2.76 -6.52
N ASP A 160 -18.88 -1.44 -6.38
CA ASP A 160 -18.92 -0.49 -7.51
C ASP A 160 -17.64 -0.46 -8.36
N VAL A 161 -16.49 -0.77 -7.76
CA VAL A 161 -15.19 -0.76 -8.46
C VAL A 161 -14.69 -2.15 -8.78
N GLN A 162 -15.26 -3.18 -8.17
CA GLN A 162 -14.79 -4.56 -8.30
C GLN A 162 -14.87 -5.09 -9.75
N ASN A 163 -15.82 -4.59 -10.55
CA ASN A 163 -15.97 -4.93 -11.97
C ASN A 163 -15.69 -3.74 -12.91
N SER A 164 -15.06 -2.67 -12.41
CA SER A 164 -14.83 -1.43 -13.17
C SER A 164 -13.69 -1.53 -14.18
N MET A 165 -12.85 -2.57 -14.09
CA MET A 165 -11.73 -2.82 -14.98
C MET A 165 -11.82 -4.22 -15.60
N PRO A 166 -11.35 -4.39 -16.85
CA PRO A 166 -11.34 -5.71 -17.48
C PRO A 166 -10.34 -6.63 -16.80
N SER A 167 -10.71 -7.91 -16.64
CA SER A 167 -9.78 -8.93 -16.15
C SER A 167 -8.75 -9.36 -17.19
N THR A 168 -9.01 -9.10 -18.46
CA THR A 168 -8.09 -9.38 -19.56
C THR A 168 -7.28 -8.14 -19.93
N GLN A 169 -6.11 -8.37 -20.54
CA GLN A 169 -5.31 -7.30 -21.10
C GLN A 169 -6.14 -6.52 -22.12
N ALA A 170 -6.11 -5.19 -22.04
CA ALA A 170 -6.66 -4.36 -23.11
C ALA A 170 -5.97 -4.76 -24.44
N PRO A 171 -6.69 -4.86 -25.56
CA PRO A 171 -6.06 -5.08 -26.85
C PRO A 171 -4.94 -4.06 -27.02
N ASN A 172 -3.75 -4.49 -27.46
CA ASN A 172 -2.64 -3.58 -27.75
C ASN A 172 -3.19 -2.46 -28.64
N GLN A 173 -3.39 -1.27 -28.08
CA GLN A 173 -3.51 -0.08 -28.89
C GLN A 173 -2.11 0.13 -29.42
N GLY A 174 -1.87 -0.31 -30.66
CA GLY A 174 -0.57 -0.24 -31.31
C GLY A 174 0.05 1.12 -31.07
N ASP A 175 1.35 1.14 -30.85
CA ASP A 175 2.15 2.31 -30.52
C ASP A 175 1.98 3.40 -31.60
N GLY A 176 0.91 4.18 -31.48
CA GLY A 176 0.48 5.20 -32.43
C GLY A 176 1.11 6.56 -32.16
N PHE A 177 2.29 6.56 -31.54
CA PHE A 177 3.15 7.74 -31.48
C PHE A 177 4.39 7.45 -32.32
N SER A 178 4.25 7.60 -33.63
CA SER A 178 5.40 7.87 -34.49
C SER A 178 5.98 9.23 -34.07
N HIS A 179 7.26 9.24 -33.74
CA HIS A 179 8.08 10.47 -33.66
C HIS A 179 8.07 11.24 -34.97
#